data_AF-A0A0F9P328-F1
#
_entry.id   AF-A0A0F9P328-F1
#
_cell.length_a   1.000
_cell.length_b   1.000
_cell.length_c   1.000
_cell.angle_alpha   90.00
_cell.angle_beta   90.00
_cell.angle_gamma   90.00
#
_symmetry.space_group_name_H-M   'P 1'
#
loop_
_entity.id
_entity.type
_entity.pdbx_description
1 polymer ?
#
loop_
_entity_poly.entity_id
_entity_poly.type
_entity_poly.pdbx_seq_one_letter_code
_entity_poly.pdbx_strand_id
1 'polypeptide(L)'
;YIKKFPIHALKIDKSFIDDLVTDENDAAIVTAVIAMAKQLKLEVVVEGVETEEQLAFFKDNNFQVVLQGYYFCAPLPADEIRYIYH
;
A
#
# COMPACT_ATOMS: atom_id res chain seq x y z
N TYR A 1 15.09 -9.28 11.48
CA TYR A 1 14.57 -10.67 11.41
C TYR A 1 13.77 -10.96 10.14
N ILE A 2 13.09 -9.97 9.55
CA ILE A 2 12.35 -10.06 8.26
C ILE A 2 13.09 -10.85 7.16
N LYS A 3 14.38 -10.59 6.92
CA LYS A 3 15.18 -11.29 5.88
C LYS A 3 15.33 -12.82 6.04
N LYS A 4 14.98 -13.38 7.20
CA LYS A 4 15.09 -14.82 7.51
C LYS A 4 13.76 -15.55 7.39
N PHE A 5 12.64 -14.83 7.27
CA PHE A 5 11.33 -15.44 7.12
C PHE A 5 11.05 -15.71 5.63
N PRO A 6 10.42 -16.84 5.28
CA PRO A 6 10.01 -17.15 3.91
C PRO A 6 8.73 -16.38 3.54
N ILE A 7 8.79 -15.05 3.62
CA ILE A 7 7.70 -14.15 3.26
C ILE A 7 7.87 -13.66 1.82
N HIS A 8 6.74 -13.33 1.19
CA HIS A 8 6.69 -12.87 -0.19
C HIS A 8 6.18 -11.43 -0.30
N ALA A 9 5.47 -10.95 0.73
CA ALA A 9 4.89 -9.61 0.77
C ALA A 9 5.11 -8.94 2.13
N LEU A 10 5.15 -7.61 2.10
CA LEU A 10 5.13 -6.72 3.25
C LEU A 10 3.91 -5.81 3.15
N LYS A 11 3.12 -5.74 4.22
CA LYS A 11 1.96 -4.86 4.29
C LYS A 11 2.31 -3.56 5.02
N ILE A 12 1.93 -2.42 4.46
CA ILE A 12 1.99 -1.11 5.11
C ILE A 12 0.60 -0.83 5.64
N ASP A 13 0.49 -0.73 6.97
CA ASP A 13 -0.76 -0.53 7.67
C ASP A 13 -1.37 0.84 7.37
N LYS A 14 -2.71 0.91 7.38
CA LYS A 14 -3.50 2.12 7.17
C LYS A 14 -3.07 3.28 8.06
N SER A 15 -2.57 3.02 9.27
CA SER A 15 -2.13 4.09 10.18
C SER A 15 -1.05 4.99 9.58
N PHE A 16 -0.22 4.48 8.67
CA PHE A 16 0.80 5.27 7.96
C PHE A 16 0.28 5.96 6.70
N ILE A 17 -0.94 5.59 6.28
CA ILE A 17 -1.58 6.09 5.05
C ILE A 17 -2.55 7.23 5.37
N ASP A 18 -3.21 7.16 6.53
CA ASP A 18 -4.14 8.18 7.02
C ASP A 18 -3.54 9.59 6.97
N ASP A 19 -2.30 9.75 7.45
CA ASP A 19 -1.60 11.05 7.50
C ASP A 19 -0.51 11.21 6.42
N LEU A 20 -0.42 10.28 5.46
CA LEU A 20 0.65 10.21 4.43
C LEU A 20 0.89 11.52 3.67
N VAL A 21 -0.19 12.25 3.39
CA VAL A 21 -0.15 13.48 2.58
C VAL A 21 0.07 14.73 3.42
N THR A 22 -0.06 14.64 4.75
CA THR A 22 0.03 15.78 5.69
C THR A 22 1.21 15.68 6.66
N ASP A 23 1.75 14.49 6.93
CA ASP A 23 2.90 14.26 7.80
C ASP A 23 4.10 13.76 6.99
N GLU A 24 5.14 14.59 6.92
CA GLU A 24 6.40 14.25 6.24
C GLU A 24 7.10 13.03 6.88
N ASN A 25 6.87 12.76 8.17
CA ASN A 25 7.44 11.58 8.83
C ASN A 25 6.82 10.29 8.30
N ASP A 26 5.50 10.25 8.12
CA ASP A 26 4.82 9.08 7.57
C ASP A 26 5.20 8.87 6.11
N ALA A 27 5.27 9.94 5.31
CA ALA A 27 5.80 9.87 3.96
C ALA A 27 7.23 9.31 3.90
N ALA A 28 8.10 9.73 4.83
CA ALA A 28 9.47 9.24 4.93
C ALA A 28 9.53 7.76 5.35
N ILE A 29 8.71 7.35 6.31
CA ILE A 29 8.62 5.96 6.78
C ILE A 29 8.11 5.05 5.66
N VAL A 30 7.00 5.40 5.01
CA VAL A 30 6.44 4.64 3.89
C VAL A 30 7.46 4.50 2.76
N THR A 31 8.14 5.58 2.40
CA THR A 31 9.20 5.58 1.39
C THR A 31 10.35 4.64 1.76
N ALA A 32 10.84 4.71 3.00
CA ALA A 32 11.93 3.87 3.48
C ALA A 32 11.53 2.38 3.52
N VAL A 33 10.29 2.08 3.93
CA VAL A 33 9.74 0.73 3.97
C VAL A 33 9.64 0.14 2.56
N ILE A 34 9.14 0.89 1.59
CA ILE A 34 9.06 0.46 0.18
C ILE A 34 10.46 0.21 -0.38
N ALA A 35 11.40 1.10 -0.13
CA ALA A 35 12.79 0.94 -0.58
C ALA A 35 13.43 -0.34 0.01
N MET A 36 13.22 -0.60 1.31
CA MET A 36 13.70 -1.81 1.96
C MET A 36 13.05 -3.06 1.35
N ALA A 37 11.74 -3.08 1.18
CA ALA A 37 11.01 -4.22 0.60
C ALA A 37 11.49 -4.55 -0.81
N LYS A 38 11.73 -3.52 -1.64
CA LYS A 38 12.32 -3.69 -2.98
C LYS A 38 13.68 -4.37 -2.94
N GLN A 39 14.57 -3.99 -2.02
CA GLN A 39 15.89 -4.63 -1.88
C GLN A 39 15.79 -6.08 -1.42
N LEU A 40 14.77 -6.40 -0.63
CA LEU A 40 14.47 -7.75 -0.18
C LEU A 40 13.66 -8.58 -1.18
N LYS A 41 13.30 -7.98 -2.34
CA LYS A 41 12.45 -8.59 -3.37
C LYS A 41 11.10 -9.04 -2.83
N LEU A 42 10.53 -8.24 -1.94
CA LEU A 42 9.18 -8.45 -1.40
C LEU A 42 8.20 -7.58 -2.18
N GLU A 43 7.02 -8.14 -2.45
CA GLU A 43 5.86 -7.34 -2.86
C GLU A 43 5.45 -6.42 -1.70
N VAL A 44 4.95 -5.23 -2.01
CA VAL A 44 4.41 -4.32 -1.01
C VAL A 44 2.92 -4.15 -1.26
N VAL A 45 2.12 -4.34 -0.21
CA VAL A 45 0.69 -4.05 -0.20
C VAL A 45 0.46 -2.88 0.74
N VAL A 46 -0.06 -1.77 0.21
CA VAL A 46 -0.45 -0.60 0.99
C VAL A 46 -1.92 -0.70 1.32
N GLU A 47 -2.26 -0.65 2.60
CA GLU A 47 -3.64 -0.73 3.08
C GLU A 47 -4.20 0.65 3.40
N GLY A 48 -5.51 0.82 3.20
CA GLY A 48 -6.21 2.04 3.61
C GLY A 48 -6.03 3.23 2.67
N VAL A 49 -5.82 3.00 1.37
CA VAL A 49 -5.92 4.07 0.37
C VAL A 49 -7.37 4.48 0.19
N GLU A 50 -7.71 5.69 0.64
CA GLU A 50 -9.08 6.22 0.68
C GLU A 50 -9.27 7.49 -0.16
N THR A 51 -8.19 8.22 -0.48
CA THR A 51 -8.26 9.47 -1.26
C THR A 51 -7.42 9.46 -2.54
N GLU A 52 -7.73 10.37 -3.46
CA GLU A 52 -6.96 10.54 -4.70
C GLU A 52 -5.54 11.05 -4.42
N GLU A 53 -5.36 11.89 -3.40
CA GLU A 53 -4.06 12.42 -3.00
C GLU A 53 -3.13 11.33 -2.47
N GLN A 54 -3.67 10.40 -1.65
CA GLN A 54 -2.93 9.22 -1.20
C GLN A 54 -2.53 8.34 -2.39
N LEU A 55 -3.42 8.14 -3.37
CA LEU A 55 -3.09 7.41 -4.60
C LEU A 55 -2.02 8.14 -5.43
N ALA A 56 -2.12 9.46 -5.55
CA ALA A 56 -1.19 10.30 -6.31
C ALA A 56 0.23 10.21 -5.74
N PHE A 57 0.39 10.18 -4.41
CA PHE A 57 1.69 9.95 -3.77
C PHE A 57 2.44 8.74 -4.35
N PHE A 58 1.76 7.60 -4.51
CA PHE A 58 2.39 6.41 -5.07
C PHE A 58 2.68 6.49 -6.56
N LYS A 59 1.78 7.13 -7.33
CA LYS A 59 1.95 7.33 -8.78
C LYS A 59 3.10 8.28 -9.09
N ASP A 60 3.15 9.42 -8.42
CA ASP A 60 4.12 10.50 -8.66
C ASP A 60 5.54 10.10 -8.25
N ASN A 61 5.66 9.23 -7.24
CA ASN A 61 6.95 8.64 -6.83
C ASN A 61 7.32 7.39 -7.63
N ASN A 62 6.52 6.99 -8.63
CA ASN A 62 6.71 5.79 -9.45
C ASN A 62 6.89 4.50 -8.60
N PHE A 63 6.20 4.41 -7.47
CA PHE A 63 6.26 3.22 -6.63
C PHE A 63 5.46 2.07 -7.27
N GLN A 64 6.12 0.93 -7.45
CA GLN A 64 5.49 -0.31 -7.92
C GLN A 64 5.03 -1.11 -6.71
N VAL A 65 3.80 -0.87 -6.29
CA VAL A 65 3.18 -1.48 -5.10
C VAL A 65 1.72 -1.84 -5.39
N VAL A 66 1.19 -2.82 -4.66
CA VAL A 66 -0.25 -3.12 -4.65
C VAL A 66 -0.93 -2.13 -3.71
N LEU A 67 -1.99 -1.48 -4.18
CA LEU A 67 -2.76 -0.53 -3.39
C LEU A 67 -4.13 -1.13 -3.06
N GLN A 68 -4.52 -1.07 -1.79
CA GLN A 68 -5.80 -1.53 -1.29
C GLN A 68 -6.44 -0.43 -0.45
N GLY A 69 -7.75 -0.22 -0.62
CA GLY A 69 -8.53 0.65 0.25
C GLY A 69 -9.84 1.07 -0.38
N TYR A 70 -10.62 1.84 0.36
CA TYR A 70 -11.99 2.20 -0.03
C TYR A 70 -12.04 3.13 -1.24
N TYR A 71 -10.92 3.76 -1.60
CA TYR A 71 -10.80 4.48 -2.88
C TYR A 71 -11.14 3.56 -4.07
N PHE A 72 -10.74 2.28 -4.00
CA PHE A 72 -11.04 1.31 -5.06
C PHE A 72 -12.38 0.64 -4.84
N CYS A 73 -12.58 0.09 -3.63
CA CYS A 73 -13.80 -0.61 -3.26
C CYS A 73 -13.85 -0.85 -1.74
N ALA A 74 -15.04 -0.78 -1.16
CA ALA A 74 -15.28 -1.33 0.17
C ALA A 74 -15.20 -2.87 0.16
N PRO A 75 -15.07 -3.54 1.32
CA PRO A 75 -15.17 -4.99 1.40
C PRO A 75 -16.51 -5.46 0.88
N LEU A 76 -16.50 -6.50 0.04
CA LEU A 76 -17.69 -7.03 -0.61
C LEU A 76 -17.94 -8.49 -0.25
N PRO A 77 -19.21 -8.93 -0.29
CA PRO A 77 -19.56 -10.34 -0.39
C PRO A 77 -18.88 -11.03 -1.58
N ALA A 78 -18.58 -12.32 -1.43
CA ALA A 78 -17.82 -13.07 -2.44
C ALA A 78 -18.52 -13.14 -3.81
N ASP A 79 -19.84 -13.12 -3.83
CA ASP A 79 -20.69 -13.11 -5.02
C ASP A 79 -20.69 -11.76 -5.75
N GLU A 80 -20.35 -10.66 -5.08
CA GLU A 80 -20.30 -9.32 -5.67
C GLU A 80 -18.93 -8.98 -6.27
N ILE A 81 -17.84 -9.60 -5.82
CA ILE A 81 -16.47 -9.34 -6.29
C ILE A 81 -16.33 -9.48 -7.82
N ARG A 82 -17.06 -10.43 -8.42
CA ARG A 82 -16.94 -10.76 -9.85
C ARG A 82 -17.32 -9.60 -10.78
N TYR A 83 -18.14 -8.66 -10.31
CA TYR A 83 -18.63 -7.54 -11.10
C TYR A 83 -17.63 -6.37 -11.20
N ILE A 84 -16.56 -6.37 -10.41
CA ILE A 84 -15.60 -5.26 -10.33
C ILE A 84 -14.33 -5.51 -11.18
N TYR A 85 -14.02 -6.77 -11.49
CA TYR A 85 -12.79 -7.17 -12.20
C TYR A 85 -12.97 -7.32 -13.73
N HIS A 86 -13.89 -6.58 -14.35
CA HIS A 86 -14.11 -6.64 -15.80
C HIS A 86 -13.14 -5.75 -16.60
#